data_AF-A0A1N6FKV8-F1
#
_entry.id   AF-A0A1N6FKV8-F1
#
_cell.length_a   1.000
_cell.length_b   1.000
_cell.length_c   1.000
_cell.angle_alpha   90.00
_cell.angle_beta   90.00
_cell.angle_gamma   90.00
#
_symmetry.space_group_name_H-M   'P 1'
#
loop_
_entity.id
_entity.type
_entity.pdbx_description
1 polymer ?
#
loop_
_entity_poly.entity_id
_entity_poly.type
_entity_poly.pdbx_seq_one_letter_code
_entity_poly.pdbx_strand_id
1 'polypeptide(L)'
;MKKILCLVASYGAVIAGLLFCTACSDREKYIALNRGSLKNETWLEVEKNETVKICIDSKVQVWNTALDSEILGESCLKVRVPTLIGVSKINVKFSDTESALKINLAVGMKYLDFKNEEVLLGFDYMHEYIDNERLAKITGMFLVDKYPVTNCEFLQLMWDEIPSELHDEKEKNWIKRKKLSVRKEGCDTHDSATNIVYLYQALKYANKRSIREGLKPYYTFSEETFSKNEFEYDKTISEGQYIISYRDFTHHDETRIKVSVDSSSDGYRLPYYDEWMMLARGGDKKHKAPWGDSATFKDVQKYAKFNDKTEYYEKINSSITGPVGQLQPNGYGLYDIFGLVNELVLLEKPQKFRKYQILSRPNPNRPRYANTNCKRKNNCPSYLKGGGADDNWQNISYGYYSYGSIGGFRLIRNIGNNAKWTEVKSDKE
;
A
#
# COMPACT_ATOMS: atom_id res chain seq x y z
N MET A 1 30.23 5.37 37.05
CA MET A 1 31.44 4.51 37.18
C MET A 1 31.02 3.05 37.32
N LYS A 2 31.08 2.27 36.23
CA LYS A 2 31.24 0.81 36.25
C LYS A 2 32.07 0.46 35.02
N LYS A 3 33.36 0.20 35.25
CA LYS A 3 34.31 -0.28 34.25
C LYS A 3 34.04 -1.78 34.04
N ILE A 4 33.89 -2.22 32.79
CA ILE A 4 33.94 -3.65 32.46
C ILE A 4 35.33 -3.93 31.88
N LEU A 5 36.00 -4.88 32.53
CA LEU A 5 37.37 -5.33 32.30
C LEU A 5 37.41 -6.18 31.01
N CYS A 6 38.29 -5.82 30.06
CA CYS A 6 38.68 -6.74 28.98
C CYS A 6 39.79 -7.66 29.49
N LEU A 7 39.51 -8.96 29.58
CA LEU A 7 40.51 -10.02 29.74
C LEU A 7 40.92 -10.49 28.33
N VAL A 8 42.17 -10.24 27.97
CA VAL A 8 42.80 -10.77 26.76
C VAL A 8 43.36 -12.15 27.08
N ALA A 9 42.81 -13.18 26.46
CA ALA A 9 43.43 -14.50 26.38
C ALA A 9 43.81 -14.74 24.91
N SER A 10 45.10 -14.69 24.64
CA SER A 10 45.74 -15.04 23.38
C SER A 10 45.79 -16.55 23.21
N TYR A 11 45.22 -17.11 22.14
CA TYR A 11 45.78 -18.22 21.36
C TYR A 11 45.04 -18.32 20.02
N GLY A 12 45.80 -18.44 18.93
CA GLY A 12 45.37 -18.11 17.58
C GLY A 12 44.45 -19.13 16.89
N ALA A 13 43.57 -18.59 16.05
CA ALA A 13 43.18 -19.16 14.77
C ALA A 13 42.58 -18.02 13.93
N VAL A 14 43.14 -17.78 12.74
CA VAL A 14 42.69 -16.79 11.78
C VAL A 14 41.34 -17.25 11.20
N ILE A 15 40.25 -16.62 11.64
CA ILE A 15 38.98 -16.64 10.92
C ILE A 15 38.56 -15.18 10.76
N ALA A 16 38.69 -14.69 9.54
CA ALA A 16 38.17 -13.39 9.12
C ALA A 16 36.64 -13.44 9.10
N GLY A 17 36.04 -13.32 10.29
CA GLY A 17 34.62 -13.04 10.44
C GLY A 17 34.39 -11.55 10.19
N LEU A 18 33.84 -11.21 9.03
CA LEU A 18 33.16 -9.93 8.82
C LEU A 18 32.01 -9.84 9.83
N LEU A 19 32.28 -9.27 11.00
CA LEU A 19 31.26 -8.65 11.81
C LEU A 19 30.73 -7.46 11.02
N PHE A 20 29.63 -7.66 10.29
CA PHE A 20 28.75 -6.57 9.93
C PHE A 20 28.13 -6.04 11.23
N CYS A 21 28.88 -5.15 11.88
CA CYS A 21 28.30 -4.18 12.79
C CYS A 21 27.45 -3.25 11.92
N THR A 22 26.17 -3.59 11.70
CA THR A 22 25.19 -2.60 11.25
C THR A 22 24.96 -1.65 12.42
N ALA A 23 25.91 -0.75 12.62
CA ALA A 23 25.63 0.50 13.29
C ALA A 23 24.55 1.17 12.41
N CYS A 24 23.30 1.14 12.86
CA CYS A 24 22.30 2.09 12.42
C CYS A 24 22.90 3.47 12.66
N SER A 25 23.47 4.05 11.60
CA SER A 25 23.83 5.45 11.61
C SER A 25 22.50 6.18 11.76
N ASP A 26 22.27 6.79 12.93
CA ASP A 26 21.25 7.80 13.16
C ASP A 26 21.55 9.00 12.25
N ARG A 27 21.38 8.83 10.93
CA ARG A 27 21.52 9.91 9.97
C ARG A 27 20.32 10.80 10.15
N GLU A 28 20.56 11.94 10.77
CA GLU A 28 19.62 13.05 10.79
C GLU A 28 19.38 13.50 9.34
N LYS A 29 18.12 13.40 8.88
CA LYS A 29 17.72 13.90 7.56
C LYS A 29 17.55 15.41 7.64
N TYR A 30 18.31 16.15 6.85
CA TYR A 30 18.22 17.60 6.80
C TYR A 30 17.32 18.07 5.64
N ILE A 31 16.36 18.94 5.94
CA ILE A 31 15.44 19.54 4.97
C ILE A 31 15.53 21.06 5.10
N ALA A 32 16.07 21.72 4.09
CA ALA A 32 16.04 23.18 3.97
C ALA A 32 14.82 23.62 3.16
N LEU A 33 14.07 24.58 3.68
CA LEU A 33 12.89 25.16 3.05
C LEU A 33 13.12 26.65 2.83
N ASN A 34 12.71 27.13 1.65
CA ASN A 34 12.65 28.55 1.36
C ASN A 34 11.25 29.06 1.74
N ARG A 35 11.17 30.14 2.53
CA ARG A 35 9.91 30.71 2.98
C ARG A 35 9.01 31.13 1.81
N GLY A 36 9.58 31.66 0.74
CA GLY A 36 8.85 32.08 -0.46
C GLY A 36 8.25 30.94 -1.28
N SER A 37 8.71 29.70 -1.09
CA SER A 37 8.13 28.51 -1.74
C SER A 37 7.08 27.80 -0.88
N LEU A 38 6.93 28.17 0.39
CA LEU A 38 5.92 27.59 1.27
C LEU A 38 4.53 28.02 0.82
N LYS A 39 3.66 27.02 0.64
CA LYS A 39 2.23 27.20 0.39
C LYS A 39 1.47 27.10 1.71
N ASN A 40 0.18 27.41 1.68
CA ASN A 40 -0.74 27.16 2.81
C ASN A 40 -0.61 25.74 3.37
N GLU A 41 -0.43 24.76 2.47
CA GLU A 41 -0.06 23.40 2.81
C GLU A 41 1.17 22.98 1.99
N THR A 42 2.24 22.60 2.68
CA THR A 42 3.48 22.09 2.09
C THR A 42 3.68 20.65 2.55
N TRP A 43 3.96 19.74 1.62
CA TRP A 43 4.09 18.31 1.89
C TRP A 43 5.56 17.89 1.86
N LEU A 44 6.01 17.19 2.90
CA LEU A 44 7.36 16.62 2.99
C LEU A 44 7.26 15.11 3.19
N GLU A 45 7.97 14.35 2.37
CA GLU A 45 8.00 12.89 2.46
C GLU A 45 9.12 12.46 3.41
N VAL A 46 8.77 11.63 4.39
CA VAL A 46 9.67 11.15 5.44
C VAL A 46 9.43 9.67 5.72
N GLU A 47 10.44 8.97 6.23
CA GLU A 47 10.32 7.56 6.64
C GLU A 47 9.88 7.42 8.10
N LYS A 48 9.27 6.28 8.43
CA LYS A 48 8.98 5.92 9.83
C LYS A 48 10.28 5.89 10.63
N ASN A 49 10.21 6.26 11.91
CA ASN A 49 11.36 6.18 12.83
C ASN A 49 12.62 6.92 12.38
N GLU A 50 12.54 7.90 11.48
CA GLU A 50 13.68 8.76 11.16
C GLU A 50 13.68 10.03 12.02
N THR A 51 14.84 10.66 12.16
CA THR A 51 14.97 11.96 12.82
C THR A 51 15.22 13.01 11.75
N VAL A 52 14.37 14.03 11.68
CA VAL A 52 14.40 15.04 10.61
C VAL A 52 14.66 16.41 11.21
N LYS A 53 15.60 17.15 10.63
CA LYS A 53 15.84 18.56 10.92
C LYS A 53 15.30 19.41 9.78
N ILE A 54 14.25 20.17 10.06
CA ILE A 54 13.59 21.07 9.12
C ILE A 54 14.06 22.50 9.43
N CYS A 55 14.68 23.17 8.47
CA CYS A 55 15.13 24.55 8.62
C CYS A 55 14.50 25.43 7.55
N ILE A 56 13.97 26.58 7.96
CA ILE A 56 13.43 27.59 7.05
C ILE A 56 14.45 28.73 6.95
N ASP A 57 14.64 29.32 5.78
CA ASP A 57 15.55 30.46 5.55
C ASP A 57 15.05 31.79 6.14
N SER A 58 14.13 31.74 7.10
CA SER A 58 13.55 32.89 7.78
C SER A 58 13.26 32.54 9.24
N LYS A 59 13.29 33.55 10.12
CA LYS A 59 12.99 33.39 11.54
C LYS A 59 11.55 32.91 11.73
N VAL A 60 11.40 31.79 12.43
CA VAL A 60 10.10 31.24 12.77
C VAL A 60 9.73 31.71 14.18
N GLN A 61 8.56 32.33 14.30
CA GLN A 61 8.06 32.82 15.59
C GLN A 61 7.49 31.67 16.42
N VAL A 62 6.73 30.77 15.80
CA VAL A 62 6.08 29.65 16.48
C VAL A 62 6.17 28.39 15.63
N TRP A 63 6.66 27.31 16.25
CA TRP A 63 6.49 25.94 15.81
C TRP A 63 5.43 25.28 16.68
N ASN A 64 4.33 24.81 16.09
CA ASN A 64 3.27 24.11 16.81
C ASN A 64 3.04 22.72 16.21
N THR A 65 3.35 21.68 16.97
CA THR A 65 3.24 20.28 16.58
C THR A 65 2.98 19.39 17.79
N ALA A 66 2.31 18.27 17.58
CA ALA A 66 2.15 17.21 18.58
C ALA A 66 3.30 16.18 18.54
N LEU A 67 4.25 16.35 17.62
CA LEU A 67 5.43 15.49 17.50
C LEU A 67 6.43 15.77 18.60
N ASP A 68 7.14 14.72 19.01
CA ASP A 68 8.36 14.85 19.80
C ASP A 68 9.39 15.66 18.99
N SER A 69 9.74 16.83 19.48
CA SER A 69 10.47 17.84 18.73
C SER A 69 11.28 18.78 19.61
N GLU A 70 12.35 19.31 19.01
CA GLU A 70 13.30 20.22 19.62
C GLU A 70 13.52 21.41 18.68
N ILE A 71 13.29 22.63 19.17
CA ILE A 71 13.57 23.85 18.41
C ILE A 71 15.07 24.14 18.48
N LEU A 72 15.71 24.29 17.32
CA LEU A 72 17.13 24.54 17.18
C LEU A 72 17.37 25.95 16.63
N GLY A 73 17.78 26.88 17.51
CA GLY A 73 17.95 28.29 17.11
C GLY A 73 16.63 28.95 16.74
N GLU A 74 16.65 29.89 15.79
CA GLU A 74 15.48 30.72 15.45
C GLU A 74 14.70 30.25 14.21
N SER A 75 15.19 29.23 13.50
CA SER A 75 14.62 28.85 12.20
C SER A 75 14.58 27.36 11.91
N CYS A 76 15.02 26.51 12.84
CA CYS A 76 15.03 25.07 12.67
C CYS A 76 14.21 24.34 13.73
N LEU A 77 13.60 23.24 13.32
CA LEU A 77 12.91 22.28 14.17
C LEU A 77 13.45 20.89 13.88
N LYS A 78 13.95 20.22 14.91
CA LYS A 78 14.26 18.79 14.87
C LYS A 78 13.04 18.02 15.34
N VAL A 79 12.63 17.01 14.59
CA VAL A 79 11.45 16.19 14.88
C VAL A 79 11.80 14.71 14.84
N ARG A 80 11.25 13.94 15.77
CA ARG A 80 11.23 12.49 15.72
C ARG A 80 9.99 12.05 14.94
N VAL A 81 10.19 11.41 13.78
CA VAL A 81 9.07 10.97 12.95
C VAL A 81 8.37 9.77 13.61
N PRO A 82 7.02 9.72 13.60
CA PRO A 82 6.28 8.63 14.21
C PRO A 82 6.65 7.24 13.69
N THR A 83 6.35 6.25 14.50
CA THR A 83 6.61 4.84 14.19
C THR A 83 5.57 4.21 13.28
N LEU A 84 4.43 4.86 13.11
CA LEU A 84 3.34 4.43 12.25
C LEU A 84 3.24 5.34 11.02
N ILE A 85 3.03 4.73 9.87
CA ILE A 85 2.66 5.39 8.61
C ILE A 85 1.45 6.31 8.80
N GLY A 86 1.42 7.47 8.14
CA GLY A 86 0.31 8.45 8.22
C GLY A 86 0.76 9.89 7.98
N VAL A 87 -0.10 10.86 8.33
CA VAL A 87 0.23 12.30 8.20
C VAL A 87 0.44 12.95 9.56
N SER A 88 1.57 13.61 9.74
CA SER A 88 1.85 14.46 10.90
C SER A 88 1.90 15.93 10.52
N LYS A 89 1.34 16.82 11.35
CA LYS A 89 1.18 18.24 11.02
C LYS A 89 2.08 19.11 11.89
N ILE A 90 2.77 20.06 11.26
CA ILE A 90 3.54 21.11 11.91
C ILE A 90 2.98 22.45 11.41
N ASN A 91 2.45 23.25 12.33
CA ASN A 91 2.01 24.61 12.01
C ASN A 91 3.15 25.58 12.30
N VAL A 92 3.46 26.44 11.34
CA VAL A 92 4.57 27.40 11.39
C VAL A 92 4.00 28.80 11.30
N LYS A 93 4.36 29.68 12.24
CA LYS A 93 3.96 31.10 12.20
C LYS A 93 5.19 31.99 12.11
N PHE A 94 5.13 32.98 11.22
CA PHE A 94 6.13 34.05 11.09
C PHE A 94 5.61 35.34 11.72
N SER A 95 6.52 36.21 12.16
CA SER A 95 6.17 37.44 12.89
C SER A 95 5.40 38.47 12.08
N ASP A 96 5.54 38.43 10.75
CA ASP A 96 4.97 39.34 9.77
C ASP A 96 3.67 38.80 9.13
N THR A 97 3.18 37.64 9.58
CA THR A 97 1.95 37.02 9.05
C THR A 97 1.01 36.62 10.18
N GLU A 98 -0.27 36.94 10.05
CA GLU A 98 -1.27 36.52 11.04
C GLU A 98 -1.59 35.02 10.95
N SER A 99 -1.64 34.48 9.72
CA SER A 99 -1.96 33.07 9.45
C SER A 99 -0.75 32.14 9.59
N ALA A 100 -0.95 31.00 10.24
CA ALA A 100 0.05 29.93 10.25
C ALA A 100 0.03 29.15 8.92
N LEU A 101 1.21 28.78 8.43
CA LEU A 101 1.38 27.83 7.32
C LEU A 101 1.46 26.41 7.87
N LYS A 102 1.02 25.43 7.07
CA LYS A 102 1.02 24.03 7.46
C LYS A 102 2.07 23.24 6.68
N ILE A 103 2.94 22.56 7.42
CA ILE A 103 3.84 21.54 6.89
C ILE A 103 3.25 20.18 7.27
N ASN A 104 2.90 19.39 6.26
CA ASN A 104 2.42 18.02 6.42
C ASN A 104 3.58 17.05 6.14
N LEU A 105 3.93 16.23 7.12
CA LEU A 105 4.86 15.12 6.96
C LEU A 105 4.06 13.89 6.48
N ALA A 106 4.31 13.47 5.25
CA ALA A 106 3.84 12.21 4.69
C ALA A 106 4.79 11.09 5.13
N VAL A 107 4.46 10.45 6.26
CA VAL A 107 5.30 9.42 6.89
C VAL A 107 5.09 8.08 6.19
N GLY A 108 6.10 7.52 5.53
CA GLY A 108 6.01 6.25 4.79
C GLY A 108 5.13 6.33 3.53
N MET A 109 4.86 7.53 3.02
CA MET A 109 3.95 7.77 1.90
C MET A 109 4.58 8.66 0.84
N LYS A 110 4.09 8.53 -0.39
CA LYS A 110 4.39 9.40 -1.53
C LYS A 110 3.29 10.43 -1.70
N TYR A 111 3.67 11.69 -1.87
CA TYR A 111 2.78 12.77 -2.23
C TYR A 111 2.86 13.01 -3.75
N LEU A 112 1.75 12.81 -4.44
CA LEU A 112 1.65 12.94 -5.89
C LEU A 112 0.68 14.08 -6.23
N ASP A 113 1.16 15.14 -6.87
CA ASP A 113 0.38 16.31 -7.32
C ASP A 113 0.29 16.30 -8.85
N PHE A 114 -0.75 15.68 -9.38
CA PHE A 114 -0.97 15.59 -10.82
C PHE A 114 -1.70 16.84 -11.33
N LYS A 115 -1.13 17.47 -12.35
CA LYS A 115 -1.68 18.67 -13.00
C LYS A 115 -1.92 18.40 -14.46
N ASN A 116 -3.11 17.87 -14.77
CA ASN A 116 -3.49 17.46 -16.11
C ASN A 116 -2.47 16.48 -16.73
N GLU A 117 -1.97 15.56 -15.89
CA GLU A 117 -0.95 14.59 -16.25
C GLU A 117 -1.55 13.54 -17.19
N GLU A 118 -0.86 13.25 -18.29
CA GLU A 118 -1.30 12.24 -19.25
C GLU A 118 -0.74 10.86 -18.90
N VAL A 119 -1.63 9.90 -18.67
CA VAL A 119 -1.32 8.53 -18.25
C VAL A 119 -1.88 7.52 -19.24
N LEU A 120 -1.21 6.38 -19.37
CA LEU A 120 -1.70 5.24 -20.16
C LEU A 120 -2.45 4.28 -19.23
N LEU A 121 -3.71 4.00 -19.54
CA LEU A 121 -4.53 3.01 -18.87
C LEU A 121 -4.83 1.86 -19.81
N GLY A 122 -5.33 0.76 -19.25
CA GLY A 122 -5.62 -0.44 -20.02
C GLY A 122 -4.40 -1.25 -20.42
N PHE A 123 -4.68 -2.39 -21.07
CA PHE A 123 -3.70 -3.33 -21.56
C PHE A 123 -4.33 -4.20 -22.66
N ASP A 124 -3.91 -4.00 -23.92
CA ASP A 124 -4.48 -4.58 -25.16
C ASP A 124 -4.29 -6.10 -25.32
N TYR A 125 -4.10 -6.83 -24.23
CA TYR A 125 -3.82 -8.26 -24.28
C TYR A 125 -4.29 -8.96 -23.01
N MET A 126 -5.35 -9.78 -23.13
CA MET A 126 -5.57 -11.03 -22.36
C MET A 126 -6.84 -11.71 -22.90
N HIS A 127 -6.77 -13.02 -23.12
CA HIS A 127 -7.76 -13.87 -23.81
C HIS A 127 -9.23 -13.86 -23.27
N GLU A 128 -9.56 -13.10 -22.22
CA GLU A 128 -10.88 -13.11 -21.57
C GLU A 128 -11.51 -11.70 -21.31
N TYR A 129 -10.78 -10.58 -21.47
CA TYR A 129 -11.29 -9.21 -21.24
C TYR A 129 -10.60 -8.20 -22.17
N ILE A 130 -11.38 -7.26 -22.71
CA ILE A 130 -10.86 -6.17 -23.55
C ILE A 130 -10.72 -4.93 -22.65
N ASP A 131 -9.52 -4.70 -22.13
CA ASP A 131 -9.13 -3.43 -21.51
C ASP A 131 -8.32 -2.62 -22.52
N ASN A 132 -9.01 -1.96 -23.45
CA ASN A 132 -8.28 -1.25 -24.49
C ASN A 132 -7.34 -0.21 -23.88
N GLU A 133 -6.11 -0.19 -24.37
CA GLU A 133 -5.16 0.85 -24.04
C GLU A 133 -5.76 2.21 -24.42
N ARG A 134 -5.74 3.13 -23.45
CA ARG A 134 -6.33 4.46 -23.61
C ARG A 134 -5.50 5.48 -22.86
N LEU A 135 -5.30 6.64 -23.48
CA LEU A 135 -4.75 7.80 -22.81
C LEU A 135 -5.84 8.48 -21.99
N ALA A 136 -5.51 8.81 -20.75
CA ALA A 136 -6.34 9.61 -19.86
C ALA A 136 -5.51 10.74 -19.27
N LYS A 137 -6.18 11.84 -18.93
CA LYS A 137 -5.61 12.95 -18.17
C LYS A 137 -6.15 12.92 -16.76
N ILE A 138 -5.25 13.05 -15.79
CA ILE A 138 -5.57 13.14 -14.37
C ILE A 138 -5.13 14.47 -13.79
N THR A 139 -6.03 15.11 -13.04
CA THR A 139 -5.70 16.20 -12.13
C THR A 139 -6.14 15.79 -10.74
N GLY A 140 -5.26 15.86 -9.75
CA GLY A 140 -5.60 15.47 -8.38
C GLY A 140 -4.35 15.35 -7.50
N MET A 141 -4.57 15.45 -6.19
CA MET A 141 -3.52 15.27 -5.20
C MET A 141 -3.75 13.97 -4.45
N PHE A 142 -2.73 13.13 -4.38
CA PHE A 142 -2.80 11.84 -3.72
C PHE A 142 -1.71 11.66 -2.68
N LEU A 143 -2.06 11.01 -1.58
CA LEU A 143 -1.11 10.27 -0.77
C LEU A 143 -1.23 8.79 -1.09
N VAL A 144 -0.11 8.16 -1.37
CA VAL A 144 -0.04 6.73 -1.70
C VAL A 144 0.97 6.09 -0.77
N ASP A 145 0.64 4.94 -0.22
CA ASP A 145 1.63 4.17 0.54
C ASP A 145 2.84 3.87 -0.34
N LYS A 146 4.02 4.22 0.17
CA LYS A 146 5.28 4.04 -0.53
C LYS A 146 5.60 2.56 -0.75
N TYR A 147 5.18 1.73 0.20
CA TYR A 147 5.35 0.28 0.27
C TYR A 147 3.97 -0.39 0.44
N PRO A 148 3.81 -1.68 0.13
CA PRO A 148 2.68 -2.46 0.62
C PRO A 148 2.61 -2.40 2.15
N VAL A 149 1.39 -2.46 2.71
CA VAL A 149 1.18 -2.47 4.17
C VAL A 149 1.95 -3.63 4.79
N THR A 150 2.71 -3.36 5.86
CA THR A 150 3.55 -4.38 6.50
C THR A 150 2.78 -5.18 7.56
N ASN A 151 3.33 -6.33 7.94
CA ASN A 151 2.74 -7.18 8.98
C ASN A 151 2.67 -6.46 10.33
N CYS A 152 3.70 -5.71 10.72
CA CYS A 152 3.68 -4.89 11.94
C CYS A 152 2.61 -3.81 11.88
N GLU A 153 2.51 -3.07 10.76
CA GLU A 153 1.51 -2.00 10.64
C GLU A 153 0.08 -2.54 10.75
N PHE A 154 -0.19 -3.64 10.06
CA PHE A 154 -1.47 -4.33 10.13
C PHE A 154 -1.74 -4.82 11.56
N LEU A 155 -0.78 -5.52 12.17
CA LEU A 155 -0.89 -6.04 13.53
C LEU A 155 -1.17 -4.95 14.56
N GLN A 156 -0.43 -3.84 14.53
CA GLN A 156 -0.57 -2.76 15.51
C GLN A 156 -1.92 -2.04 15.37
N LEU A 157 -2.40 -1.82 14.15
CA LEU A 157 -3.69 -1.14 13.94
C LEU A 157 -4.90 -2.05 14.18
N MET A 158 -4.76 -3.34 13.88
CA MET A 158 -5.82 -4.35 14.06
C MET A 158 -5.69 -5.10 15.39
N TRP A 159 -4.80 -4.66 16.29
CA TRP A 159 -4.41 -5.38 17.50
C TRP A 159 -5.60 -5.89 18.31
N ASP A 160 -6.60 -5.03 18.54
CA ASP A 160 -7.76 -5.35 19.37
C ASP A 160 -8.76 -6.30 18.67
N GLU A 161 -8.70 -6.41 17.35
CA GLU A 161 -9.56 -7.33 16.59
C GLU A 161 -8.93 -8.71 16.43
N ILE A 162 -7.61 -8.82 16.44
CA ILE A 162 -6.92 -10.11 16.35
C ILE A 162 -7.14 -10.87 17.66
N PRO A 163 -7.74 -12.08 17.65
CA PRO A 163 -8.02 -12.83 18.87
C PRO A 163 -6.73 -13.25 19.58
N SER A 164 -6.84 -13.52 20.88
CA SER A 164 -5.73 -14.06 21.68
C SER A 164 -5.64 -15.58 21.62
N GLU A 165 -6.76 -16.23 21.32
CA GLU A 165 -6.93 -17.67 21.24
C GLU A 165 -7.29 -18.10 19.82
N LEU A 166 -6.92 -19.34 19.47
CA LEU A 166 -7.12 -19.87 18.13
C LEU A 166 -8.55 -20.37 17.98
N HIS A 167 -9.31 -19.77 17.07
CA HIS A 167 -10.66 -20.22 16.72
C HIS A 167 -10.70 -20.80 15.30
N ASP A 168 -9.96 -20.22 14.35
CA ASP A 168 -9.78 -20.74 12.99
C ASP A 168 -8.28 -20.89 12.67
N GLU A 169 -7.88 -22.00 12.03
CA GLU A 169 -6.50 -22.25 11.61
C GLU A 169 -5.93 -21.11 10.73
N LYS A 170 -6.80 -20.39 10.00
CA LYS A 170 -6.43 -19.23 9.18
C LYS A 170 -5.96 -18.02 9.99
N GLU A 171 -6.33 -17.93 11.27
CA GLU A 171 -5.94 -16.85 12.18
C GLU A 171 -4.59 -17.13 12.86
N LYS A 172 -4.14 -18.38 12.83
CA LYS A 172 -2.96 -18.88 13.54
C LYS A 172 -1.72 -18.01 13.33
N ASN A 173 -1.51 -17.52 12.10
CA ASN A 173 -0.37 -16.66 11.78
C ASN A 173 -0.45 -15.31 12.49
N TRP A 174 -1.61 -14.66 12.49
CA TRP A 174 -1.81 -13.36 13.15
C TRP A 174 -1.75 -13.47 14.66
N ILE A 175 -2.34 -14.52 15.24
CA ILE A 175 -2.29 -14.79 16.68
C ILE A 175 -0.84 -15.07 17.11
N LYS A 176 -0.10 -15.88 16.35
CA LYS A 176 1.31 -16.17 16.63
C LYS A 176 2.14 -14.88 16.59
N ARG A 177 1.95 -14.03 15.57
CA ARG A 177 2.62 -12.73 15.47
C ARG A 177 2.28 -11.84 16.67
N LYS A 178 0.99 -11.71 17.02
CA LYS A 178 0.53 -10.94 18.18
C LYS A 178 1.20 -11.37 19.49
N LYS A 179 1.34 -12.69 19.72
CA LYS A 179 2.00 -13.24 20.92
C LYS A 179 3.50 -12.95 20.99
N LEU A 180 4.16 -12.73 19.85
CA LEU A 180 5.58 -12.44 19.74
C LEU A 180 5.90 -10.94 19.69
N SER A 181 4.87 -10.09 19.59
CA SER A 181 4.98 -8.65 19.42
C SER A 181 4.54 -7.90 20.67
N VAL A 182 4.98 -6.65 20.81
CA VAL A 182 4.55 -5.74 21.88
C VAL A 182 3.57 -4.72 21.31
N ARG A 183 2.45 -4.50 22.01
CA ARG A 183 1.46 -3.48 21.59
C ARG A 183 2.09 -2.09 21.66
N LYS A 184 1.86 -1.28 20.63
CA LYS A 184 2.44 0.07 20.44
C LYS A 184 3.95 0.09 20.29
N GLU A 185 4.58 -1.04 19.93
CA GLU A 185 5.98 -1.03 19.51
C GLU A 185 6.13 -0.32 18.16
N GLY A 186 7.34 0.16 17.89
CA GLY A 186 7.63 0.81 16.62
C GLY A 186 7.73 -0.22 15.49
N CYS A 187 7.12 0.07 14.34
CA CYS A 187 7.25 -0.77 13.17
C CYS A 187 8.46 -0.37 12.35
N ASP A 188 9.34 -1.33 12.06
CA ASP A 188 10.47 -1.11 11.16
C ASP A 188 10.00 -0.60 9.80
N THR A 189 10.78 0.32 9.23
CA THR A 189 10.49 0.91 7.91
C THR A 189 10.42 -0.14 6.81
N HIS A 190 11.32 -1.12 6.88
CA HIS A 190 11.44 -2.22 5.93
C HIS A 190 10.96 -3.56 6.52
N ASP A 191 9.90 -3.54 7.34
CA ASP A 191 9.25 -4.77 7.80
C ASP A 191 8.68 -5.60 6.63
N SER A 192 8.39 -6.86 6.91
CA SER A 192 7.77 -7.81 6.01
C SER A 192 6.37 -7.38 5.53
N ALA A 193 6.12 -7.42 4.22
CA ALA A 193 4.81 -7.10 3.64
C ALA A 193 3.70 -8.04 4.14
N THR A 194 2.47 -7.57 4.27
CA THR A 194 1.35 -8.48 4.53
C THR A 194 0.91 -9.20 3.25
N ASN A 195 0.57 -10.48 3.31
CA ASN A 195 0.08 -11.27 2.17
C ASN A 195 -1.15 -12.14 2.46
N ILE A 196 -1.59 -12.23 3.71
CA ILE A 196 -2.74 -13.04 4.14
C ILE A 196 -3.77 -12.12 4.80
N VAL A 197 -4.29 -11.18 4.00
CA VAL A 197 -5.35 -10.25 4.43
C VAL A 197 -6.54 -10.41 3.51
N TYR A 198 -7.71 -10.68 4.10
CA TYR A 198 -8.96 -10.73 3.36
C TYR A 198 -9.39 -9.34 2.90
N LEU A 199 -10.09 -9.23 1.78
CA LEU A 199 -10.61 -7.95 1.27
C LEU A 199 -11.32 -7.14 2.37
N TYR A 200 -12.25 -7.75 3.11
CA TYR A 200 -12.98 -7.07 4.18
C TYR A 200 -12.05 -6.51 5.27
N GLN A 201 -11.03 -7.27 5.69
CA GLN A 201 -10.02 -6.81 6.63
C GLN A 201 -9.22 -5.62 6.09
N ALA A 202 -8.86 -5.61 4.80
CA ALA A 202 -8.15 -4.48 4.19
C ALA A 202 -9.03 -3.22 4.16
N LEU A 203 -10.33 -3.35 3.88
CA LEU A 203 -11.28 -2.23 3.93
C LEU A 203 -11.46 -1.70 5.37
N LYS A 204 -11.56 -2.59 6.37
CA LYS A 204 -11.60 -2.20 7.80
C LYS A 204 -10.31 -1.49 8.21
N TYR A 205 -9.15 -2.01 7.80
CA TYR A 205 -7.85 -1.39 8.08
C TYR A 205 -7.78 0.03 7.52
N ALA A 206 -8.24 0.25 6.27
CA ALA A 206 -8.30 1.57 5.65
C ALA A 206 -9.18 2.56 6.44
N ASN A 207 -10.35 2.12 6.90
CA ASN A 207 -11.23 2.92 7.75
C ASN A 207 -10.57 3.24 9.10
N LYS A 208 -9.95 2.25 9.77
CA LYS A 208 -9.22 2.49 11.03
C LYS A 208 -8.07 3.48 10.85
N ARG A 209 -7.33 3.40 9.74
CA ARG A 209 -6.25 4.34 9.43
C ARG A 209 -6.80 5.76 9.29
N SER A 210 -7.96 5.89 8.64
CA SER A 210 -8.67 7.17 8.48
C SER A 210 -9.09 7.74 9.84
N ILE A 211 -9.76 6.94 10.67
CA ILE A 211 -10.24 7.35 12.00
C ILE A 211 -9.09 7.79 12.91
N ARG A 212 -7.97 7.07 12.89
CA ARG A 212 -6.77 7.41 13.69
C ARG A 212 -6.25 8.83 13.39
N GLU A 213 -6.47 9.33 12.17
CA GLU A 213 -6.04 10.67 11.73
C GLU A 213 -7.18 11.70 11.77
N GLY A 214 -8.34 11.33 12.33
CA GLY A 214 -9.52 12.19 12.41
C GLY A 214 -10.22 12.39 11.06
N LEU A 215 -9.99 11.49 10.10
CA LEU A 215 -10.60 11.54 8.77
C LEU A 215 -11.91 10.75 8.73
N LYS A 216 -12.77 11.09 7.78
CA LYS A 216 -14.00 10.34 7.53
C LYS A 216 -13.64 8.94 6.98
N PRO A 217 -14.23 7.84 7.48
CA PRO A 217 -14.10 6.53 6.84
C PRO A 217 -14.55 6.55 5.38
N TYR A 218 -13.94 5.72 4.53
CA TYR A 218 -14.34 5.64 3.11
C TYR A 218 -15.41 4.58 2.87
N TYR A 219 -15.44 3.52 3.68
CA TYR A 219 -16.37 2.40 3.53
C TYR A 219 -17.40 2.38 4.65
N THR A 220 -18.64 2.07 4.30
CA THR A 220 -19.71 1.71 5.24
C THR A 220 -20.05 0.24 5.05
N PHE A 221 -20.23 -0.48 6.15
CA PHE A 221 -20.50 -1.91 6.16
C PHE A 221 -21.92 -2.15 6.68
N SER A 222 -22.70 -2.96 5.97
CA SER A 222 -24.06 -3.31 6.36
C SER A 222 -24.30 -4.80 6.18
N GLU A 223 -24.75 -5.44 7.26
CA GLU A 223 -25.25 -6.80 7.23
C GLU A 223 -26.63 -6.82 6.57
N GLU A 224 -26.80 -7.68 5.58
CA GLU A 224 -28.07 -7.91 4.90
C GLU A 224 -28.28 -9.43 4.82
N THR A 225 -29.54 -9.87 4.91
CA THR A 225 -29.86 -11.29 4.69
C THR A 225 -29.82 -11.56 3.19
N PHE A 226 -28.82 -12.31 2.73
CA PHE A 226 -28.67 -12.59 1.31
C PHE A 226 -29.50 -13.81 0.91
N SER A 227 -30.42 -13.64 -0.06
CA SER A 227 -31.18 -14.77 -0.62
C SER A 227 -30.24 -15.82 -1.20
N LYS A 228 -30.53 -17.11 -0.95
CA LYS A 228 -29.73 -18.25 -1.42
C LYS A 228 -29.70 -18.39 -2.95
N ASN A 229 -30.58 -17.69 -3.67
CA ASN A 229 -30.61 -17.67 -5.13
C ASN A 229 -29.59 -16.66 -5.69
N GLU A 230 -28.39 -17.17 -5.99
CA GLU A 230 -27.18 -16.43 -6.34
C GLU A 230 -27.27 -15.56 -7.61
N PHE A 231 -28.25 -15.81 -8.49
CA PHE A 231 -28.29 -15.26 -9.86
C PHE A 231 -29.07 -13.95 -10.03
N GLU A 232 -29.96 -13.59 -9.10
CA GLU A 232 -30.87 -12.45 -9.27
C GLU A 232 -30.31 -11.13 -8.69
N TYR A 233 -29.37 -11.25 -7.75
CA TYR A 233 -28.92 -10.13 -6.92
C TYR A 233 -27.92 -9.17 -7.61
N ASP A 234 -27.23 -9.67 -8.64
CA ASP A 234 -26.23 -8.90 -9.40
C ASP A 234 -26.85 -7.84 -10.36
N LYS A 235 -28.17 -7.65 -10.31
CA LYS A 235 -28.88 -6.60 -11.07
C LYS A 235 -29.19 -5.34 -10.25
N THR A 236 -28.97 -5.37 -8.92
CA THR A 236 -29.42 -4.34 -7.98
C THR A 236 -28.30 -3.58 -7.27
N ILE A 237 -27.04 -3.95 -7.48
CA ILE A 237 -25.89 -3.28 -6.87
C ILE A 237 -25.62 -1.96 -7.60
N SER A 238 -25.79 -0.84 -6.89
CA SER A 238 -25.53 0.50 -7.45
C SER A 238 -24.03 0.77 -7.59
N GLU A 239 -23.66 1.79 -8.37
CA GLU A 239 -22.27 2.26 -8.43
C GLU A 239 -21.78 2.61 -7.01
N GLY A 240 -20.55 2.18 -6.67
CA GLY A 240 -20.01 2.36 -5.33
C GLY A 240 -20.51 1.38 -4.27
N GLN A 241 -21.26 0.34 -4.65
CA GLN A 241 -21.64 -0.74 -3.76
C GLN A 241 -20.97 -2.05 -4.14
N TYR A 242 -20.62 -2.85 -3.12
CA TYR A 242 -19.96 -4.14 -3.27
C TYR A 242 -20.59 -5.17 -2.34
N ILE A 243 -20.54 -6.42 -2.77
CA ILE A 243 -20.86 -7.56 -1.92
C ILE A 243 -19.61 -8.40 -1.83
N ILE A 244 -19.09 -8.55 -0.63
CA ILE A 244 -17.80 -9.20 -0.40
C ILE A 244 -17.95 -10.32 0.63
N SER A 245 -16.98 -11.22 0.69
CA SER A 245 -16.96 -12.25 1.74
C SER A 245 -16.79 -11.58 3.10
N TYR A 246 -17.67 -11.92 4.05
CA TYR A 246 -17.60 -11.43 5.42
C TYR A 246 -16.58 -12.25 6.21
N ARG A 247 -15.30 -12.01 5.90
CA ARG A 247 -14.18 -12.72 6.54
C ARG A 247 -13.26 -11.73 7.22
N ASP A 248 -13.21 -11.80 8.54
CA ASP A 248 -12.20 -11.17 9.38
C ASP A 248 -11.82 -12.10 10.54
N PHE A 249 -11.44 -11.53 11.68
CA PHE A 249 -11.03 -12.22 12.90
C PHE A 249 -12.19 -12.63 13.82
N THR A 250 -13.44 -12.48 13.35
CA THR A 250 -14.64 -12.79 14.11
C THR A 250 -15.52 -13.77 13.36
N HIS A 251 -16.29 -14.56 14.10
CA HIS A 251 -17.28 -15.45 13.52
C HIS A 251 -18.52 -14.65 13.11
N HIS A 252 -18.97 -14.85 11.88
CA HIS A 252 -20.18 -14.22 11.34
C HIS A 252 -21.17 -15.30 10.93
N ASP A 253 -22.43 -15.13 11.33
CA ASP A 253 -23.53 -15.98 10.88
C ASP A 253 -23.73 -15.85 9.36
N GLU A 254 -23.59 -14.63 8.85
CA GLU A 254 -23.63 -14.32 7.42
C GLU A 254 -22.26 -14.49 6.78
N THR A 255 -22.24 -15.08 5.58
CA THR A 255 -20.98 -15.33 4.84
C THR A 255 -20.54 -14.16 3.97
N ARG A 256 -21.41 -13.15 3.83
CA ARG A 256 -21.25 -12.00 2.95
C ARG A 256 -21.64 -10.73 3.68
N ILE A 257 -21.10 -9.61 3.21
CA ILE A 257 -21.41 -8.28 3.72
C ILE A 257 -21.50 -7.30 2.56
N LYS A 258 -22.43 -6.36 2.68
CA LYS A 258 -22.53 -5.25 1.75
C LYS A 258 -21.63 -4.11 2.20
N VAL A 259 -20.91 -3.56 1.24
CA VAL A 259 -20.04 -2.41 1.40
C VAL A 259 -20.58 -1.29 0.52
N SER A 260 -20.73 -0.10 1.08
CA SER A 260 -21.01 1.12 0.32
C SER A 260 -19.85 2.08 0.47
N VAL A 261 -19.40 2.68 -0.62
CA VAL A 261 -18.37 3.72 -0.59
C VAL A 261 -19.00 5.08 -0.32
N ASP A 262 -18.27 5.92 0.40
CA ASP A 262 -18.60 7.31 0.58
C ASP A 262 -17.66 8.15 -0.30
N SER A 263 -18.15 8.53 -1.48
CA SER A 263 -17.35 9.34 -2.41
C SER A 263 -17.07 10.75 -1.91
N SER A 264 -17.68 11.21 -0.81
CA SER A 264 -17.36 12.49 -0.16
C SER A 264 -16.22 12.37 0.85
N SER A 265 -15.83 11.15 1.22
CA SER A 265 -14.78 10.89 2.18
C SER A 265 -13.40 11.25 1.62
N ASP A 266 -12.61 11.95 2.44
CA ASP A 266 -11.19 12.21 2.20
C ASP A 266 -10.28 11.19 2.91
N GLY A 267 -10.86 10.06 3.37
CA GLY A 267 -10.14 8.99 4.04
C GLY A 267 -9.30 8.11 3.12
N TYR A 268 -8.57 7.18 3.73
CA TYR A 268 -7.81 6.16 3.02
C TYR A 268 -8.72 5.06 2.47
N ARG A 269 -8.31 4.50 1.34
CA ARG A 269 -8.98 3.38 0.66
C ARG A 269 -7.99 2.54 -0.12
N LEU A 270 -8.46 1.42 -0.65
CA LEU A 270 -7.70 0.67 -1.65
C LEU A 270 -7.71 1.47 -2.97
N PRO A 271 -6.66 1.38 -3.78
CA PRO A 271 -6.68 1.94 -5.11
C PRO A 271 -7.75 1.26 -5.96
N TYR A 272 -8.39 2.04 -6.83
CA TYR A 272 -9.17 1.49 -7.92
C TYR A 272 -8.25 0.93 -9.01
N TYR A 273 -8.80 0.10 -9.90
CA TYR A 273 -8.05 -0.53 -10.98
C TYR A 273 -7.21 0.45 -11.81
N ASP A 274 -7.83 1.52 -12.31
CA ASP A 274 -7.15 2.53 -13.15
C ASP A 274 -6.12 3.33 -12.34
N GLU A 275 -6.40 3.61 -11.06
CA GLU A 275 -5.43 4.25 -10.17
C GLU A 275 -4.23 3.34 -9.94
N TRP A 276 -4.45 2.05 -9.65
CA TRP A 276 -3.36 1.09 -9.49
C TRP A 276 -2.54 0.98 -10.78
N MET A 277 -3.18 0.96 -11.94
CA MET A 277 -2.50 0.94 -13.25
C MET A 277 -1.61 2.17 -13.45
N MET A 278 -2.15 3.36 -13.19
CA MET A 278 -1.39 4.61 -13.22
C MET A 278 -0.21 4.58 -12.25
N LEU A 279 -0.46 4.18 -11.00
CA LEU A 279 0.56 4.10 -9.96
C LEU A 279 1.64 3.08 -10.34
N ALA A 280 1.27 1.94 -10.91
CA ALA A 280 2.18 0.89 -11.29
C ALA A 280 3.09 1.31 -12.44
N ARG A 281 2.52 1.93 -13.48
CA ARG A 281 3.25 2.48 -14.63
C ARG A 281 4.22 3.58 -14.22
N GLY A 282 3.89 4.40 -13.22
CA GLY A 282 4.82 5.40 -12.70
C GLY A 282 5.32 6.38 -13.77
N GLY A 283 4.48 6.69 -14.77
CA GLY A 283 4.83 7.50 -15.96
C GLY A 283 5.24 6.70 -17.20
N ASP A 284 5.39 5.37 -17.11
CA ASP A 284 5.71 4.52 -18.26
C ASP A 284 4.48 4.30 -19.18
N LYS A 285 4.56 4.90 -20.36
CA LYS A 285 3.55 4.81 -21.43
C LYS A 285 4.02 3.97 -22.61
N LYS A 286 5.19 3.31 -22.53
CA LYS A 286 5.82 2.65 -23.68
C LYS A 286 5.89 1.14 -23.54
N HIS A 287 6.18 0.66 -22.34
CA HIS A 287 6.44 -0.77 -22.14
C HIS A 287 5.25 -1.49 -21.52
N LYS A 288 5.30 -2.83 -21.59
CA LYS A 288 4.30 -3.71 -20.97
C LYS A 288 4.55 -4.00 -19.50
N ALA A 289 5.77 -3.75 -19.02
CA ALA A 289 6.20 -3.92 -17.64
C ALA A 289 7.39 -2.97 -17.33
N PRO A 290 7.71 -2.72 -16.04
CA PRO A 290 8.80 -1.80 -15.66
C PRO A 290 10.19 -2.21 -16.17
N TRP A 291 10.39 -3.50 -16.44
CA TRP A 291 11.64 -4.06 -16.95
C TRP A 291 11.72 -4.10 -18.48
N GLY A 292 10.73 -3.54 -19.19
CA GLY A 292 10.67 -3.54 -20.66
C GLY A 292 10.14 -4.86 -21.24
N ASP A 293 10.09 -4.92 -22.57
CA ASP A 293 9.44 -6.04 -23.30
C ASP A 293 10.38 -7.25 -23.54
N SER A 294 11.69 -7.06 -23.33
CA SER A 294 12.70 -8.10 -23.48
C SER A 294 13.71 -8.01 -22.32
N ALA A 295 13.34 -8.57 -21.17
CA ALA A 295 14.15 -8.54 -19.94
C ALA A 295 14.75 -9.91 -19.62
N THR A 296 15.93 -9.92 -18.98
CA THR A 296 16.41 -11.09 -18.24
C THR A 296 15.84 -11.11 -16.83
N PHE A 297 15.89 -12.24 -16.13
CA PHE A 297 15.47 -12.29 -14.72
C PHE A 297 16.26 -11.31 -13.84
N LYS A 298 17.55 -11.11 -14.14
CA LYS A 298 18.41 -10.14 -13.45
C LYS A 298 17.94 -8.69 -13.66
N ASP A 299 17.33 -8.37 -14.80
CA ASP A 299 16.74 -7.05 -15.03
C ASP A 299 15.46 -6.85 -14.22
N VAL A 300 14.63 -7.89 -14.15
CA VAL A 300 13.40 -7.90 -13.34
C VAL A 300 13.71 -7.69 -11.86
N GLN A 301 14.72 -8.38 -11.34
CA GLN A 301 15.13 -8.31 -9.93
C GLN A 301 15.64 -6.92 -9.49
N LYS A 302 15.80 -5.96 -10.42
CA LYS A 302 16.06 -4.55 -10.06
C LYS A 302 14.81 -3.87 -9.51
N TYR A 303 13.62 -4.31 -9.89
CA TYR A 303 12.35 -3.63 -9.62
C TYR A 303 11.32 -4.52 -8.91
N ALA A 304 11.40 -5.84 -9.09
CA ALA A 304 10.38 -6.77 -8.61
C ALA A 304 10.97 -8.02 -7.96
N LYS A 305 10.37 -8.43 -6.85
CA LYS A 305 10.85 -9.57 -6.06
C LYS A 305 10.09 -10.84 -6.41
N PHE A 306 10.61 -11.58 -7.38
CA PHE A 306 10.17 -12.93 -7.72
C PHE A 306 11.23 -13.95 -7.33
N ASN A 307 10.79 -15.15 -6.98
CA ASN A 307 11.65 -16.29 -6.70
C ASN A 307 12.07 -16.96 -8.03
N ASP A 308 13.27 -17.52 -8.06
CA ASP A 308 13.69 -18.34 -9.20
C ASP A 308 12.89 -19.66 -9.21
N LYS A 309 12.58 -20.19 -10.40
CA LYS A 309 11.74 -21.38 -10.60
C LYS A 309 12.29 -22.63 -9.89
N THR A 310 13.58 -22.64 -9.56
CA THR A 310 14.27 -23.71 -8.83
C THR A 310 13.95 -23.75 -7.33
N GLU A 311 13.54 -22.63 -6.72
CA GLU A 311 13.13 -22.56 -5.31
C GLU A 311 11.62 -22.77 -5.10
N TYR A 312 10.84 -22.82 -6.18
CA TYR A 312 9.37 -22.92 -6.16
C TYR A 312 8.84 -24.16 -5.41
N TYR A 313 9.62 -25.25 -5.35
CA TYR A 313 9.17 -26.52 -4.77
C TYR A 313 9.54 -26.71 -3.29
N GLU A 314 10.38 -25.87 -2.69
CA GLU A 314 10.85 -26.08 -1.30
C GLU A 314 10.15 -25.22 -0.24
N LYS A 315 9.37 -24.19 -0.61
CA LYS A 315 8.84 -23.20 0.37
C LYS A 315 7.35 -22.88 0.30
N ILE A 316 6.49 -23.84 -0.05
CA ILE A 316 5.01 -23.68 -0.09
C ILE A 316 4.36 -23.45 1.30
N ASN A 317 5.14 -23.33 2.39
CA ASN A 317 4.59 -23.22 3.75
C ASN A 317 5.02 -21.97 4.54
N SER A 318 5.61 -20.97 3.88
CA SER A 318 6.03 -19.74 4.54
C SER A 318 4.91 -18.67 4.47
N SER A 319 4.19 -18.47 5.57
CA SER A 319 3.34 -17.27 5.80
C SER A 319 4.17 -15.98 6.06
N ILE A 320 5.45 -16.02 5.72
CA ILE A 320 6.43 -14.97 5.93
C ILE A 320 6.89 -14.50 4.55
N THR A 321 6.52 -13.28 4.22
CA THR A 321 7.01 -12.53 3.06
C THR A 321 8.36 -11.89 3.37
N GLY A 322 8.98 -11.28 2.37
CA GLY A 322 10.20 -10.49 2.56
C GLY A 322 9.96 -9.05 3.04
N PRO A 323 11.02 -8.36 3.47
CA PRO A 323 11.00 -6.93 3.77
C PRO A 323 10.62 -6.10 2.54
N VAL A 324 9.90 -5.00 2.76
CA VAL A 324 9.54 -4.02 1.72
C VAL A 324 10.70 -3.09 1.38
N GLY A 325 10.67 -2.50 0.19
CA GLY A 325 11.54 -1.39 -0.19
C GLY A 325 12.99 -1.76 -0.46
N GLN A 326 13.25 -3.01 -0.81
CA GLN A 326 14.62 -3.51 -1.02
C GLN A 326 15.13 -3.33 -2.46
N LEU A 327 14.22 -3.06 -3.39
CA LEU A 327 14.51 -2.91 -4.82
C LEU A 327 14.31 -1.45 -5.27
N GLN A 328 14.48 -1.17 -6.55
CA GLN A 328 14.27 0.18 -7.08
C GLN A 328 12.78 0.54 -7.15
N PRO A 329 12.40 1.78 -6.82
CA PRO A 329 11.05 2.25 -7.06
C PRO A 329 10.78 2.47 -8.54
N ASN A 330 9.50 2.59 -8.90
CA ASN A 330 9.10 3.09 -10.21
C ASN A 330 9.24 4.63 -10.30
N GLY A 331 8.84 5.22 -11.43
CA GLY A 331 8.97 6.67 -11.67
C GLY A 331 8.17 7.57 -10.71
N TYR A 332 7.21 7.04 -9.95
CA TYR A 332 6.51 7.77 -8.89
C TYR A 332 7.10 7.54 -7.50
N GLY A 333 8.22 6.84 -7.38
CA GLY A 333 8.86 6.55 -6.10
C GLY A 333 8.16 5.46 -5.28
N LEU A 334 7.31 4.63 -5.92
CA LEU A 334 6.61 3.53 -5.29
C LEU A 334 7.40 2.23 -5.44
N TYR A 335 7.45 1.45 -4.36
CA TYR A 335 8.22 0.21 -4.28
C TYR A 335 7.28 -1.00 -4.27
N ASP A 336 7.84 -2.15 -4.67
CA ASP A 336 7.19 -3.46 -4.58
C ASP A 336 5.78 -3.50 -5.20
N ILE A 337 5.56 -2.73 -6.27
CA ILE A 337 4.33 -2.81 -7.08
C ILE A 337 4.21 -4.19 -7.72
N PHE A 338 5.34 -4.83 -8.03
CA PHE A 338 5.42 -6.12 -8.66
C PHE A 338 6.27 -7.10 -7.84
N GLY A 339 5.81 -8.34 -7.74
CA GLY A 339 6.45 -9.34 -6.89
C GLY A 339 6.25 -9.02 -5.40
N LEU A 340 6.97 -9.76 -4.55
CA LEU A 340 6.83 -9.77 -3.08
C LEU A 340 5.44 -10.25 -2.61
N VAL A 341 4.39 -9.48 -2.89
CA VAL A 341 2.99 -9.79 -2.59
C VAL A 341 2.08 -9.33 -3.72
N ASN A 342 1.03 -10.10 -3.99
CA ASN A 342 -0.08 -9.60 -4.79
C ASN A 342 -0.85 -8.52 -4.02
N GLU A 343 -1.39 -7.52 -4.71
CA GLU A 343 -2.13 -6.42 -4.09
C GLU A 343 -3.63 -6.47 -4.40
N LEU A 344 -4.46 -6.32 -3.35
CA LEU A 344 -5.89 -6.13 -3.49
C LEU A 344 -6.21 -4.75 -4.09
N VAL A 345 -6.91 -4.76 -5.21
CA VAL A 345 -7.30 -3.56 -5.97
C VAL A 345 -8.80 -3.59 -6.23
N LEU A 346 -9.51 -2.50 -5.94
CA LEU A 346 -10.96 -2.43 -6.14
C LEU A 346 -11.31 -2.16 -7.59
N LEU A 347 -12.42 -2.73 -8.04
CA LEU A 347 -13.04 -2.35 -9.30
C LEU A 347 -14.07 -1.27 -9.02
N GLU A 348 -13.91 -0.07 -9.56
CA GLU A 348 -14.86 1.03 -9.33
C GLU A 348 -16.25 0.69 -9.89
N LYS A 349 -16.27 0.10 -11.09
CA LYS A 349 -17.50 -0.29 -11.79
C LYS A 349 -17.42 -1.78 -12.15
N PRO A 350 -17.56 -2.68 -11.17
CA PRO A 350 -17.31 -4.10 -11.39
C PRO A 350 -18.26 -4.69 -12.46
N GLN A 351 -19.48 -4.15 -12.59
CA GLN A 351 -20.42 -4.50 -13.67
C GLN A 351 -19.90 -4.23 -15.10
N LYS A 352 -18.99 -3.26 -15.31
CA LYS A 352 -18.39 -3.04 -16.65
C LYS A 352 -17.53 -4.22 -17.09
N PHE A 353 -17.00 -5.00 -16.15
CA PHE A 353 -16.18 -6.18 -16.40
C PHE A 353 -17.02 -7.46 -16.67
N ARG A 354 -18.35 -7.36 -16.66
CA ARG A 354 -19.28 -8.50 -16.81
C ARG A 354 -19.46 -9.00 -18.25
N LYS A 355 -19.17 -8.17 -19.26
CA LYS A 355 -19.69 -8.36 -20.62
C LYS A 355 -18.87 -9.30 -21.55
N TYR A 356 -17.68 -9.75 -21.16
CA TYR A 356 -16.75 -10.43 -22.09
C TYR A 356 -16.12 -11.75 -21.62
N GLN A 357 -16.58 -12.36 -20.52
CA GLN A 357 -16.09 -13.68 -20.09
C GLN A 357 -16.60 -14.84 -20.98
N ILE A 358 -15.96 -15.05 -22.14
CA ILE A 358 -16.18 -16.24 -22.97
C ILE A 358 -15.08 -17.27 -22.69
N LEU A 359 -15.52 -18.40 -22.10
CA LEU A 359 -14.97 -19.77 -22.16
C LEU A 359 -13.45 -19.95 -22.38
N SER A 360 -12.69 -20.24 -21.32
CA SER A 360 -11.43 -21.00 -21.43
C SER A 360 -11.28 -22.03 -20.29
N ARG A 361 -11.24 -23.33 -20.59
CA ARG A 361 -11.23 -24.39 -19.57
C ARG A 361 -10.12 -24.17 -18.49
N PRO A 362 -10.39 -24.44 -17.20
CA PRO A 362 -9.43 -24.19 -16.13
C PRO A 362 -8.18 -25.06 -16.28
N ASN A 363 -7.01 -24.48 -16.01
CA ASN A 363 -5.75 -25.20 -15.84
C ASN A 363 -5.82 -26.04 -14.54
N PRO A 364 -5.67 -27.38 -14.61
CA PRO A 364 -5.93 -28.28 -13.49
C PRO A 364 -4.88 -28.23 -12.36
N ASN A 365 -3.74 -27.54 -12.54
CA ASN A 365 -2.59 -27.64 -11.63
C ASN A 365 -2.42 -26.47 -10.64
N ARG A 366 -3.40 -25.58 -10.47
CA ARG A 366 -3.32 -24.53 -9.43
C ARG A 366 -3.99 -25.00 -8.12
N PRO A 367 -3.33 -24.85 -6.95
CA PRO A 367 -3.97 -25.02 -5.66
C PRO A 367 -5.19 -24.11 -5.59
N ARG A 368 -6.35 -24.67 -5.19
CA ARG A 368 -7.60 -23.91 -5.01
C ARG A 368 -7.46 -23.02 -3.76
N TYR A 369 -6.76 -21.90 -3.89
CA TYR A 369 -6.78 -20.86 -2.87
C TYR A 369 -8.20 -20.30 -2.77
N ALA A 370 -8.76 -20.40 -1.57
CA ALA A 370 -10.01 -19.83 -1.07
C ALA A 370 -11.08 -19.54 -2.13
N ASN A 371 -12.12 -20.37 -2.12
CA ASN A 371 -13.38 -20.25 -2.86
C ASN A 371 -13.93 -18.80 -2.81
N THR A 372 -13.49 -17.96 -3.74
CA THR A 372 -14.10 -16.67 -4.01
C THR A 372 -15.20 -16.95 -5.01
N ASN A 373 -16.44 -16.56 -4.68
CA ASN A 373 -17.56 -16.66 -5.62
C ASN A 373 -17.43 -15.69 -6.82
N CYS A 374 -16.22 -15.19 -7.12
CA CYS A 374 -15.77 -14.74 -8.44
C CYS A 374 -15.65 -15.94 -9.41
N LYS A 375 -16.70 -16.75 -9.50
CA LYS A 375 -16.84 -17.67 -10.62
C LYS A 375 -17.25 -16.85 -11.84
N ARG A 376 -16.99 -17.40 -13.03
CA ARG A 376 -17.13 -16.88 -14.41
C ARG A 376 -18.42 -16.14 -14.84
N LYS A 377 -19.27 -15.74 -13.90
CA LYS A 377 -20.56 -15.08 -14.12
C LYS A 377 -20.91 -14.00 -13.08
N ASN A 378 -20.04 -13.76 -12.08
CA ASN A 378 -20.33 -12.88 -10.95
C ASN A 378 -19.46 -11.61 -10.95
N ASN A 379 -20.05 -10.54 -10.46
CA ASN A 379 -19.44 -9.22 -10.27
C ASN A 379 -18.30 -9.26 -9.23
N CYS A 380 -17.07 -9.11 -9.70
CA CYS A 380 -15.90 -9.15 -8.83
C CYS A 380 -15.63 -7.77 -8.21
N PRO A 381 -15.69 -7.63 -6.87
CA PRO A 381 -15.45 -6.33 -6.22
C PRO A 381 -13.98 -5.89 -6.30
N SER A 382 -13.06 -6.86 -6.46
CA SER A 382 -11.62 -6.62 -6.46
C SER A 382 -10.87 -7.63 -7.32
N TYR A 383 -9.64 -7.28 -7.70
CA TYR A 383 -8.64 -8.19 -8.24
C TYR A 383 -7.36 -8.18 -7.42
N LEU A 384 -6.52 -9.17 -7.65
CA LEU A 384 -5.13 -9.20 -7.23
C LEU A 384 -4.23 -8.72 -8.39
N LYS A 385 -3.39 -7.73 -8.15
CA LYS A 385 -2.45 -7.14 -9.12
C LYS A 385 -0.99 -7.34 -8.66
N GLY A 386 -0.04 -7.12 -9.56
CA GLY A 386 1.41 -7.08 -9.25
C GLY A 386 2.15 -8.43 -9.29
N GLY A 387 1.47 -9.54 -8.98
CA GLY A 387 2.12 -10.84 -8.84
C GLY A 387 2.80 -10.99 -7.48
N GLY A 388 2.72 -12.17 -6.87
CA GLY A 388 3.43 -12.54 -5.66
C GLY A 388 4.83 -13.07 -5.97
N ALA A 389 5.65 -13.29 -4.93
CA ALA A 389 7.02 -13.78 -5.12
C ALA A 389 7.10 -15.11 -5.90
N ASP A 390 6.10 -15.97 -5.78
CA ASP A 390 6.08 -17.27 -6.45
C ASP A 390 5.43 -17.26 -7.85
N ASP A 391 4.94 -16.10 -8.30
CA ASP A 391 4.39 -15.98 -9.64
C ASP A 391 5.50 -15.97 -10.69
N ASN A 392 5.23 -16.59 -11.84
CA ASN A 392 6.17 -16.56 -12.94
C ASN A 392 6.23 -15.14 -13.55
N TRP A 393 7.34 -14.43 -13.32
CA TRP A 393 7.53 -13.05 -13.77
C TRP A 393 7.28 -12.85 -15.28
N GLN A 394 7.51 -13.87 -16.12
CA GLN A 394 7.26 -13.78 -17.56
C GLN A 394 5.78 -13.59 -17.92
N ASN A 395 4.88 -13.90 -17.00
CA ASN A 395 3.44 -13.68 -17.16
C ASN A 395 2.97 -12.36 -16.54
N ILE A 396 3.88 -11.60 -15.90
CA ILE A 396 3.55 -10.38 -15.18
C ILE A 396 3.75 -9.17 -16.09
N SER A 397 2.75 -8.30 -16.10
CA SER A 397 2.72 -7.04 -16.86
C SER A 397 1.88 -6.02 -16.10
N TYR A 398 1.83 -4.77 -16.58
CA TYR A 398 0.88 -3.78 -16.05
C TYR A 398 -0.57 -4.27 -16.11
N GLY A 399 -0.92 -5.06 -17.14
CA GLY A 399 -2.24 -5.67 -17.31
C GLY A 399 -2.51 -6.90 -16.43
N TYR A 400 -1.49 -7.57 -15.90
CA TYR A 400 -1.65 -8.82 -15.15
C TYR A 400 -2.63 -8.67 -13.99
N TYR A 401 -3.52 -9.64 -13.85
CA TYR A 401 -4.39 -9.77 -12.69
C TYR A 401 -4.62 -11.25 -12.37
N SER A 402 -5.00 -11.54 -11.13
CA SER A 402 -5.48 -12.86 -10.73
C SER A 402 -6.75 -12.74 -9.89
N TYR A 403 -7.51 -13.84 -9.87
CA TYR A 403 -8.69 -13.96 -9.04
C TYR A 403 -8.29 -14.37 -7.62
N GLY A 404 -8.75 -13.63 -6.63
CA GLY A 404 -8.52 -13.92 -5.23
C GLY A 404 -9.05 -12.80 -4.35
N SER A 405 -9.36 -13.13 -3.10
CA SER A 405 -9.82 -12.16 -2.08
C SER A 405 -8.86 -12.09 -0.89
N ILE A 406 -7.65 -12.64 -1.05
CA ILE A 406 -6.61 -12.68 -0.04
C ILE A 406 -5.33 -12.21 -0.71
N GLY A 407 -4.68 -11.22 -0.13
CA GLY A 407 -3.40 -10.72 -0.63
C GLY A 407 -2.77 -9.73 0.32
N GLY A 408 -1.72 -9.09 -0.14
CA GLY A 408 -1.27 -7.81 0.39
C GLY A 408 -2.12 -6.69 -0.16
N PHE A 409 -1.79 -5.47 0.22
CA PHE A 409 -2.45 -4.27 -0.29
C PHE A 409 -1.62 -3.03 0.05
N ARG A 410 -1.97 -1.93 -0.59
CA ARG A 410 -1.51 -0.59 -0.26
C ARG A 410 -2.70 0.35 -0.21
N LEU A 411 -2.58 1.46 0.52
CA LEU A 411 -3.64 2.47 0.59
C LEU A 411 -3.31 3.70 -0.26
N ILE A 412 -4.37 4.34 -0.73
CA ILE A 412 -4.37 5.63 -1.38
C ILE A 412 -5.37 6.56 -0.68
N ARG A 413 -5.10 7.86 -0.72
CA ARG A 413 -5.98 8.94 -0.24
C ARG A 413 -6.01 10.07 -1.26
N ASN A 414 -7.21 10.46 -1.70
CA ASN A 414 -7.45 11.61 -2.59
C ASN A 414 -7.59 12.88 -1.74
N ILE A 415 -6.53 13.70 -1.67
CA ILE A 415 -6.49 14.89 -0.82
C ILE A 415 -7.47 15.94 -1.36
N GLY A 416 -8.41 16.36 -0.50
CA GLY A 416 -9.43 17.34 -0.88
C GLY A 416 -10.49 16.79 -1.84
N ASN A 417 -10.50 15.47 -2.06
CA ASN A 417 -11.46 14.78 -2.92
C ASN A 417 -11.62 15.44 -4.30
N ASN A 418 -10.50 15.83 -4.92
CA ASN A 418 -10.48 16.70 -6.08
C ASN A 418 -10.04 16.01 -7.38
N ALA A 419 -9.68 14.73 -7.31
CA ALA A 419 -9.28 13.94 -8.47
C ALA A 419 -10.32 13.97 -9.59
N LYS A 420 -9.86 14.29 -10.80
CA LYS A 420 -10.66 14.31 -12.03
C LYS A 420 -9.93 13.55 -13.12
N TRP A 421 -10.65 12.65 -13.77
CA TRP A 421 -10.18 11.86 -14.89
C TRP A 421 -10.90 12.31 -16.17
N THR A 422 -10.14 12.50 -17.24
CA THR A 422 -10.68 12.84 -18.57
C THR A 422 -10.04 11.92 -19.60
N GLU A 423 -10.82 11.14 -20.33
CA GLU A 423 -10.28 10.35 -21.45
C GLU A 423 -9.83 11.29 -22.57
N VAL A 424 -8.64 11.03 -23.11
CA VAL A 424 -8.16 11.72 -24.31
C VAL A 424 -8.82 11.03 -25.49
N LYS A 425 -9.79 11.70 -26.13
CA LYS A 425 -10.37 11.19 -27.37
C LYS A 425 -9.25 11.07 -28.39
N SER A 426 -9.05 9.89 -28.94
CA SER A 426 -8.23 9.75 -30.14
C SER A 426 -8.98 10.45 -31.26
N ASP A 427 -8.42 11.53 -31.81
CA ASP A 427 -8.82 12.03 -33.11
C ASP A 427 -8.46 10.93 -34.12
N LYS A 428 -9.40 10.01 -34.35
CA LYS A 428 -9.30 9.06 -35.45
C LYS A 428 -9.71 9.82 -36.70
N GLU A 429 -8.70 10.22 -37.49
CA GLU A 429 -8.83 10.45 -38.93
C GLU A 429 -9.25 9.17 -39.66
#